data_AF-A0A6L7CRY6-F1
#
_entry.id   AF-A0A6L7CRY6-F1
#
_cell.length_a   1.000
_cell.length_b   1.000
_cell.length_c   1.000
_cell.angle_alpha   90.00
_cell.angle_beta   90.00
_cell.angle_gamma   90.00
#
_symmetry.space_group_name_H-M   'P 1'
#
loop_
_entity.id
_entity.type
_entity.pdbx_description
1 polymer ?
#
loop_
_entity_poly.entity_id
_entity_poly.type
_entity_poly.pdbx_seq_one_letter_code
_entity_poly.pdbx_strand_id
1 'polypeptide(L)'
;DVLLAGFPCQPFSLAGVSKKNSLGRAHGFACDTQGTLFFDVVRIIDARRPAMFVLENVKNLKSHDQGKTFRIIMQTLDELGYDVADAEDNGPDDPKIIDGKHFLPQHRERIVLVGFRRDLNLKADFTLRDISECFPAQRVTLAQLLDPMVEAKYILTPVLWKYLYRYAKKHQARGNGFGYGMVYPNNP
;
A
#
# COMPACT_ATOMS: atom_id res chain seq x y z
N ASP A 1 -4.30 -2.00 -22.10
CA ASP A 1 -2.85 -1.73 -21.85
C ASP A 1 -2.47 -1.80 -20.39
N VAL A 2 -3.09 -1.01 -19.50
CA VAL A 2 -2.73 -0.94 -18.07
C VAL A 2 -3.86 -1.43 -17.16
N LEU A 3 -3.54 -2.25 -16.16
CA LEU A 3 -4.44 -2.64 -15.06
C LEU A 3 -4.09 -1.89 -13.77
N LEU A 4 -5.08 -1.37 -13.05
CA LEU A 4 -4.90 -0.69 -11.77
C LEU A 4 -5.71 -1.39 -10.68
N ALA A 5 -5.10 -1.64 -9.52
CA ALA A 5 -5.82 -2.23 -8.37
C ALA A 5 -5.23 -1.83 -7.01
N GLY A 6 -6.09 -1.43 -6.08
CA GLY A 6 -5.76 -1.32 -4.65
C GLY A 6 -6.46 -2.43 -3.88
N PHE A 7 -5.79 -3.56 -3.68
CA PHE A 7 -6.38 -4.73 -3.02
C PHE A 7 -6.09 -4.71 -1.50
N PRO A 8 -7.02 -5.18 -0.64
CA PRO A 8 -6.78 -5.17 0.79
C PRO A 8 -5.67 -6.15 1.19
N CYS A 9 -4.92 -5.80 2.24
CA CYS A 9 -3.91 -6.68 2.83
C CYS A 9 -4.59 -7.84 3.59
N GLN A 10 -4.60 -9.03 3.00
CA GLN A 10 -5.16 -10.25 3.60
C GLN A 10 -4.05 -11.31 3.76
N PRO A 11 -3.98 -12.03 4.89
CA PRO A 11 -3.05 -13.15 5.03
C PRO A 11 -3.45 -14.30 4.09
N PHE A 12 -2.45 -14.93 3.47
CA PHE A 12 -2.67 -16.15 2.67
C PHE A 12 -2.72 -17.36 3.60
N SER A 13 -3.95 -17.70 4.03
CA SER A 13 -4.22 -18.89 4.83
C SER A 13 -4.41 -20.12 3.95
N LEU A 14 -3.76 -21.23 4.30
CA LEU A 14 -3.83 -22.51 3.58
C LEU A 14 -5.15 -23.28 3.78
N ALA A 15 -6.16 -22.68 4.41
CA ALA A 15 -7.38 -23.39 4.81
C ALA A 15 -8.18 -23.98 3.63
N GLY A 16 -7.93 -23.54 2.39
CA GLY A 16 -8.46 -24.16 1.16
C GLY A 16 -7.55 -25.22 0.52
N VAL A 17 -6.26 -25.26 0.86
CA VAL A 17 -5.24 -26.16 0.29
C VAL A 17 -5.26 -27.53 0.99
N SER A 18 -5.54 -27.58 2.30
CA SER A 18 -5.61 -28.83 3.07
C SER A 18 -6.67 -29.84 2.57
N LYS A 19 -7.72 -29.40 1.87
CA LYS A 19 -8.76 -30.29 1.31
C LYS A 19 -8.41 -30.84 -0.09
N LYS A 20 -7.41 -30.27 -0.77
CA LYS A 20 -6.94 -30.71 -2.10
C LYS A 20 -5.67 -31.56 -2.04
N ASN A 21 -4.84 -31.38 -1.01
CA ASN A 21 -3.70 -32.26 -0.74
C ASN A 21 -4.11 -33.72 -0.48
N SER A 22 -5.32 -33.95 0.05
CA SER A 22 -5.92 -35.28 0.20
C SER A 22 -6.47 -35.88 -1.11
N LEU A 23 -6.45 -35.15 -2.23
CA LEU A 23 -7.06 -35.54 -3.51
C LEU A 23 -6.07 -35.62 -4.70
N GLY A 24 -4.76 -35.44 -4.47
CA GLY A 24 -3.71 -35.75 -5.46
C GLY A 24 -3.75 -34.97 -6.79
N ARG A 25 -4.33 -33.76 -6.83
CA ARG A 25 -4.38 -32.94 -8.06
C ARG A 25 -3.20 -31.98 -8.16
N ALA A 26 -2.68 -31.82 -9.39
CA ALA A 26 -1.56 -30.94 -9.72
C ALA A 26 -1.78 -29.49 -9.25
N HIS A 27 -0.74 -28.91 -8.66
CA HIS A 27 -0.69 -27.56 -8.10
C HIS A 27 -0.70 -26.49 -9.21
N GLY A 28 -1.73 -25.65 -9.27
CA GLY A 28 -1.69 -24.40 -10.02
C GLY A 28 -1.18 -23.25 -9.14
N PHE A 29 -0.54 -22.25 -9.77
CA PHE A 29 0.01 -21.01 -9.16
C PHE A 29 -0.98 -20.27 -8.23
N ALA A 30 -2.28 -20.47 -8.46
CA ALA A 30 -3.35 -19.77 -7.76
C ALA A 30 -3.92 -20.55 -6.54
N CYS A 31 -3.25 -21.60 -6.08
CA CYS A 31 -3.66 -22.36 -4.89
C CYS A 31 -3.32 -21.65 -3.58
N ASP A 32 -2.21 -20.92 -3.52
CA ASP A 32 -1.74 -20.28 -2.28
C ASP A 32 -2.45 -18.95 -1.99
N THR A 33 -3.03 -18.31 -3.02
CA THR A 33 -3.74 -17.04 -2.91
C THR A 33 -5.27 -17.20 -2.80
N GLN A 34 -5.78 -18.43 -2.93
CA GLN A 34 -7.21 -18.75 -2.93
C GLN A 34 -7.93 -18.20 -1.68
N GLY A 35 -9.04 -17.51 -1.90
CA GLY A 35 -9.86 -16.91 -0.85
C GLY A 35 -9.53 -15.44 -0.53
N THR A 36 -8.58 -14.83 -1.24
CA THR A 36 -8.23 -13.41 -1.11
C THR A 36 -8.61 -12.63 -2.37
N LEU A 37 -8.83 -11.32 -2.25
CA LEU A 37 -9.05 -10.45 -3.42
C LEU A 37 -7.81 -10.33 -4.31
N PHE A 38 -6.62 -10.64 -3.80
CA PHE A 38 -5.41 -10.74 -4.62
C PHE A 38 -5.52 -11.87 -5.66
N PHE A 39 -6.15 -12.99 -5.32
CA PHE A 39 -6.39 -14.08 -6.28
C PHE A 39 -7.28 -13.62 -7.45
N ASP A 40 -8.30 -12.80 -7.19
CA ASP A 40 -9.14 -12.26 -8.26
C ASP A 40 -8.35 -11.28 -9.15
N VAL A 41 -7.46 -10.46 -8.57
CA VAL A 41 -6.53 -9.61 -9.34
C VAL A 41 -5.64 -10.46 -10.24
N VAL A 42 -5.03 -11.52 -9.70
CA VAL A 42 -4.18 -12.47 -10.44
C VAL A 42 -4.96 -13.12 -11.59
N ARG A 43 -6.20 -13.55 -11.35
CA ARG A 43 -7.06 -14.12 -12.40
C ARG A 43 -7.34 -13.14 -13.53
N ILE A 44 -7.55 -11.86 -13.22
CA ILE A 44 -7.78 -10.84 -14.24
C ILE A 44 -6.49 -10.57 -15.03
N ILE A 45 -5.34 -10.46 -14.35
CA ILE A 45 -4.03 -10.30 -15.00
C ILE A 45 -3.76 -11.46 -15.97
N ASP A 46 -4.03 -12.69 -15.56
CA ASP A 46 -3.83 -13.86 -16.40
C ASP A 46 -4.80 -13.91 -17.59
N ALA A 47 -6.08 -13.63 -17.36
CA ALA A 47 -7.09 -13.68 -18.42
C ALA A 47 -6.93 -12.56 -19.48
N ARG A 48 -6.47 -11.37 -19.06
CA ARG A 48 -6.39 -10.19 -19.94
C ARG A 48 -4.98 -9.87 -20.42
N ARG A 49 -3.96 -10.43 -19.77
CA ARG A 49 -2.55 -10.21 -20.09
C ARG A 49 -2.22 -8.73 -20.36
N PRO A 50 -2.55 -7.76 -19.47
CA PRO A 50 -2.25 -6.36 -19.72
C PRO A 50 -0.75 -6.14 -19.96
N ALA A 51 -0.37 -5.13 -20.74
CA ALA A 51 1.04 -4.81 -20.97
C ALA A 51 1.74 -4.39 -19.67
N MET A 52 1.01 -3.68 -18.80
CA MET A 52 1.48 -3.25 -17.49
C MET A 52 0.39 -3.34 -16.43
N PHE A 53 0.78 -3.38 -15.16
CA PHE A 53 -0.13 -3.14 -14.04
C PHE A 53 0.49 -2.22 -12.99
N VAL A 54 -0.35 -1.60 -12.17
CA VAL A 54 0.04 -0.91 -10.94
C VAL A 54 -0.84 -1.40 -9.79
N LEU A 55 -0.22 -2.01 -8.79
CA LEU A 55 -0.90 -2.47 -7.58
C LEU A 55 -0.50 -1.59 -6.39
N GLU A 56 -1.48 -1.15 -5.60
CA GLU A 56 -1.26 -0.42 -4.35
C GLU A 56 -1.56 -1.30 -3.14
N ASN A 57 -0.76 -1.16 -2.07
CA ASN A 57 -1.03 -1.79 -0.79
C ASN A 57 -0.40 -1.03 0.40
N VAL A 58 -0.63 -1.54 1.61
CA VAL A 58 -0.09 -0.99 2.86
C VAL A 58 1.45 -0.99 2.88
N LYS A 59 2.05 0.03 3.49
CA LYS A 59 3.52 0.16 3.63
C LYS A 59 4.20 -1.05 4.31
N ASN A 60 3.49 -1.71 5.22
CA ASN A 60 4.00 -2.83 6.01
C ASN A 60 3.79 -4.19 5.32
N LEU A 61 3.43 -4.23 4.02
CA LEU A 61 3.19 -5.47 3.29
C LEU A 61 4.38 -6.44 3.37
N LYS A 62 5.62 -5.91 3.34
CA LYS A 62 6.87 -6.68 3.44
C LYS A 62 7.03 -7.43 4.76
N SER A 63 6.53 -6.88 5.86
CA SER A 63 6.60 -7.50 7.18
C SER A 63 5.34 -8.27 7.55
N HIS A 64 4.27 -8.17 6.74
CA HIS A 64 2.99 -8.79 7.02
C HIS A 64 3.11 -10.31 6.99
N ASP A 65 2.51 -10.99 7.98
CA ASP A 65 2.55 -12.44 8.13
C ASP A 65 3.99 -12.99 8.06
N GLN A 66 4.91 -12.35 8.79
CA GLN A 66 6.35 -12.67 8.82
C GLN A 66 6.99 -12.64 7.41
N GLY A 67 6.50 -11.75 6.53
CA GLY A 67 6.96 -11.60 5.15
C GLY A 67 6.42 -12.64 4.17
N LYS A 68 5.63 -13.61 4.63
CA LYS A 68 5.02 -14.63 3.77
C LYS A 68 4.11 -14.03 2.71
N THR A 69 3.34 -13.00 3.09
CA THR A 69 2.37 -12.36 2.18
C THR A 69 3.09 -11.71 0.99
N PHE A 70 4.10 -10.88 1.26
CA PHE A 70 4.87 -10.22 0.21
C PHE A 70 5.58 -11.22 -0.71
N ARG A 71 6.22 -12.25 -0.14
CA ARG A 71 6.90 -13.29 -0.92
C ARG A 71 5.96 -14.01 -1.89
N ILE A 72 4.78 -14.43 -1.43
CA ILE A 72 3.78 -15.10 -2.29
C ILE A 72 3.33 -14.16 -3.41
N ILE A 73 3.07 -12.88 -3.12
CA ILE A 73 2.69 -11.89 -4.13
C ILE A 73 3.77 -11.77 -5.21
N MET A 74 5.03 -11.53 -4.82
CA MET A 74 6.13 -11.35 -5.78
C MET A 74 6.35 -12.60 -6.63
N GLN A 75 6.31 -13.79 -6.02
CA GLN A 75 6.43 -15.07 -6.72
C GLN A 75 5.28 -15.28 -7.72
N THR A 76 4.03 -15.03 -7.31
CA THR A 76 2.87 -15.19 -8.22
C THR A 76 2.95 -14.24 -9.41
N LEU A 77 3.39 -12.99 -9.21
CA LEU A 77 3.54 -12.02 -10.29
C LEU A 77 4.68 -12.40 -11.26
N ASP A 78 5.78 -12.95 -10.75
CA ASP A 78 6.88 -13.47 -11.57
C ASP A 78 6.46 -14.70 -12.40
N GLU A 79 5.78 -15.66 -11.77
CA GLU A 79 5.20 -16.84 -12.43
C GLU A 79 4.18 -16.47 -13.51
N LEU A 80 3.44 -15.36 -13.33
CA LEU A 80 2.55 -14.81 -14.35
C LEU A 80 3.30 -14.19 -15.54
N GLY A 81 4.62 -14.07 -15.51
CA GLY A 81 5.42 -13.50 -16.59
C GLY A 81 5.53 -11.99 -16.55
N TYR A 82 5.53 -11.39 -15.36
CA TYR A 82 5.71 -9.94 -15.18
C TYR A 82 6.96 -9.62 -14.37
N ASP A 83 7.75 -8.70 -14.89
CA ASP A 83 8.87 -8.11 -14.16
C ASP A 83 8.36 -6.94 -13.33
N VAL A 84 8.47 -7.04 -12.01
CA VAL A 84 8.08 -5.96 -11.09
C VAL A 84 9.26 -5.00 -10.93
N ALA A 85 8.98 -3.69 -11.04
CA ALA A 85 9.97 -2.65 -10.80
C ALA A 85 10.59 -2.78 -9.41
N ASP A 86 11.92 -2.68 -9.35
CA ASP A 86 12.70 -2.72 -8.12
C ASP A 86 12.44 -3.97 -7.25
N ALA A 87 12.05 -5.10 -7.85
CA ALA A 87 11.65 -6.32 -7.12
C ALA A 87 12.68 -6.76 -6.06
N GLU A 88 13.97 -6.74 -6.43
CA GLU A 88 15.12 -7.16 -5.62
C GLU A 88 15.53 -6.14 -4.54
N ASP A 89 15.00 -4.91 -4.62
CA ASP A 89 15.36 -3.84 -3.71
C ASP A 89 14.37 -3.77 -2.53
N ASN A 90 14.64 -4.52 -1.46
CA ASN A 90 13.72 -4.63 -0.32
C ASN A 90 14.25 -3.98 0.97
N GLY A 91 15.30 -3.16 0.86
CA GLY A 91 15.95 -2.50 1.98
C GLY A 91 15.09 -1.50 2.77
N PRO A 92 15.67 -0.82 3.77
CA PRO A 92 15.02 0.27 4.48
C PRO A 92 14.63 1.45 3.57
N ASP A 93 15.34 1.64 2.46
CA ASP A 93 15.14 2.68 1.45
C ASP A 93 14.39 2.18 0.20
N ASP A 94 13.61 1.11 0.34
CA ASP A 94 12.87 0.47 -0.75
C ASP A 94 12.05 1.47 -1.59
N PRO A 95 12.35 1.62 -2.89
CA PRO A 95 11.71 2.61 -3.75
C PRO A 95 10.24 2.29 -4.06
N LYS A 96 9.78 1.06 -3.79
CA LYS A 96 8.36 0.71 -3.87
C LYS A 96 7.56 1.40 -2.77
N ILE A 97 8.19 1.89 -1.70
CA ILE A 97 7.51 2.64 -0.64
C ILE A 97 7.51 4.13 -0.99
N ILE A 98 6.35 4.64 -1.38
CA ILE A 98 6.17 6.04 -1.75
C ILE A 98 5.37 6.75 -0.66
N ASP A 99 5.89 7.88 -0.17
CA ASP A 99 5.20 8.71 0.82
C ASP A 99 4.49 9.88 0.13
N GLY A 100 3.17 9.97 0.33
CA GLY A 100 2.36 11.12 -0.11
C GLY A 100 2.87 12.47 0.40
N LYS A 101 3.70 12.49 1.46
CA LYS A 101 4.28 13.72 2.03
C LYS A 101 5.05 14.55 1.01
N HIS A 102 5.59 13.94 -0.04
CA HIS A 102 6.36 14.65 -1.07
C HIS A 102 5.46 15.51 -1.97
N PHE A 103 4.19 15.14 -2.10
CA PHE A 103 3.20 15.81 -2.97
C PHE A 103 2.24 16.70 -2.17
N LEU A 104 1.81 16.23 -0.99
CA LEU A 104 0.82 16.88 -0.13
C LEU A 104 1.31 16.92 1.32
N PRO A 105 0.80 17.81 2.18
CA PRO A 105 1.23 17.94 3.58
C PRO A 105 0.61 16.85 4.48
N GLN A 106 0.75 15.58 4.09
CA GLN A 106 0.26 14.42 4.83
C GLN A 106 1.25 13.25 4.74
N HIS A 107 1.67 12.69 5.88
CA HIS A 107 2.37 11.42 5.92
C HIS A 107 1.44 10.28 5.50
N ARG A 108 1.75 9.64 4.37
CA ARG A 108 0.96 8.54 3.81
C ARG A 108 1.84 7.66 2.94
N GLU A 109 2.55 6.75 3.59
CA GLU A 109 3.36 5.74 2.91
C GLU A 109 2.49 4.58 2.41
N ARG A 110 2.74 4.14 1.18
CA ARG A 110 2.15 2.97 0.53
C ARG A 110 3.19 2.23 -0.28
N ILE A 111 3.02 0.91 -0.40
CA ILE A 111 3.80 0.15 -1.36
C ILE A 111 3.12 0.19 -2.72
N VAL A 112 3.90 0.39 -3.77
CA VAL A 112 3.46 0.42 -5.17
C VAL A 112 4.22 -0.64 -5.95
N LEU A 113 3.49 -1.57 -6.56
CA LEU A 113 4.05 -2.65 -7.38
C LEU A 113 3.72 -2.36 -8.84
N VAL A 114 4.72 -1.95 -9.63
CA VAL A 114 4.59 -1.71 -11.06
C VAL A 114 5.10 -2.92 -11.81
N GLY A 115 4.24 -3.63 -12.54
CA GLY A 115 4.61 -4.82 -13.30
C GLY A 115 4.59 -4.59 -14.80
N PHE A 116 5.58 -5.14 -15.50
CA PHE A 116 5.73 -5.08 -16.95
C PHE A 116 5.69 -6.49 -17.52
N ARG A 117 4.88 -6.72 -18.57
CA ARG A 117 4.80 -8.03 -19.20
C ARG A 117 6.12 -8.36 -19.89
N ARG A 118 6.77 -9.46 -19.50
CA ARG A 118 8.17 -9.77 -19.85
C ARG A 118 8.40 -9.94 -21.35
N ASP A 119 7.44 -10.52 -22.06
CA ASP A 119 7.50 -10.73 -23.53
C ASP A 119 7.55 -9.42 -24.34
N LEU A 120 7.11 -8.30 -23.74
CA LEU A 120 7.10 -7.01 -24.41
C LEU A 120 8.39 -6.20 -24.20
N ASN A 121 9.28 -6.64 -23.31
CA ASN A 121 10.55 -5.97 -23.00
C ASN A 121 10.40 -4.46 -22.70
N LEU A 122 9.31 -4.08 -22.00
CA LEU A 122 8.97 -2.67 -21.74
C LEU A 122 9.66 -2.08 -20.50
N LYS A 123 10.12 -2.93 -19.57
CA LYS A 123 10.67 -2.46 -18.29
C LYS A 123 11.92 -1.62 -18.50
N ALA A 124 12.85 -2.05 -19.36
CA ALA A 124 14.14 -1.40 -19.58
C ALA A 124 14.78 -0.92 -18.24
N ASP A 125 15.15 0.35 -18.18
CA ASP A 125 15.77 1.00 -17.02
C ASP A 125 14.76 1.60 -16.02
N PHE A 126 13.46 1.32 -16.17
CA PHE A 126 12.43 1.86 -15.27
C PHE A 126 12.70 1.47 -13.81
N THR A 127 12.69 2.48 -12.93
CA THR A 127 12.77 2.36 -11.47
C THR A 127 11.87 3.39 -10.80
N LEU A 128 11.28 3.03 -9.66
CA LEU A 128 10.54 3.98 -8.82
C LEU A 128 11.48 4.94 -8.06
N ARG A 129 12.79 4.74 -8.11
CA ARG A 129 13.78 5.70 -7.57
C ARG A 129 13.67 7.07 -8.26
N ASP A 130 13.22 7.08 -9.51
CA ASP A 130 13.03 8.29 -10.31
C ASP A 130 11.76 9.06 -9.93
N ILE A 131 10.93 8.57 -8.99
CA ILE A 131 9.71 9.28 -8.56
C ILE A 131 9.99 10.68 -8.01
N SER A 132 11.20 10.91 -7.52
CA SER A 132 11.63 12.22 -7.03
C SER A 132 11.65 13.30 -8.10
N GLU A 133 11.81 12.92 -9.38
CA GLU A 133 11.73 13.84 -10.52
C GLU A 133 10.29 14.36 -10.74
N CYS A 134 9.29 13.61 -10.26
CA CYS A 134 7.88 14.00 -10.32
C CYS A 134 7.44 14.88 -9.14
N PHE A 135 8.33 15.18 -8.19
CA PHE A 135 7.96 15.99 -7.03
C PHE A 135 7.71 17.46 -7.44
N PRO A 136 6.68 18.11 -6.88
CA PRO A 136 6.42 19.51 -7.20
C PRO A 136 7.58 20.38 -6.70
N ALA A 137 8.04 21.32 -7.53
CA ALA A 137 9.09 22.28 -7.15
C ALA A 137 8.73 23.04 -5.85
N GLN A 138 7.45 23.35 -5.66
CA GLN A 138 6.92 23.90 -4.43
C GLN A 138 5.71 23.08 -3.99
N ARG A 139 5.83 22.38 -2.86
CA ARG A 139 4.73 21.63 -2.25
C ARG A 139 3.70 22.58 -1.63
N VAL A 140 2.42 22.31 -1.87
CA VAL A 140 1.31 23.02 -1.20
C VAL A 140 1.39 22.85 0.32
N THR A 141 1.10 23.91 1.07
CA THR A 141 1.08 23.91 2.53
C THR A 141 -0.28 23.47 3.06
N LEU A 142 -0.35 23.02 4.32
CA LEU A 142 -1.64 22.67 4.93
C LEU A 142 -2.57 23.88 4.97
N ALA A 143 -2.05 25.06 5.32
CA ALA A 143 -2.85 26.29 5.38
C ALA A 143 -3.51 26.63 4.04
N GLN A 144 -2.81 26.39 2.92
CA GLN A 144 -3.34 26.61 1.57
C GLN A 144 -4.49 25.66 1.20
N LEU A 145 -4.62 24.52 1.90
CA LEU A 145 -5.68 23.54 1.66
C LEU A 145 -6.94 23.75 2.54
N LEU A 146 -6.92 24.74 3.45
CA LEU A 146 -8.05 25.01 4.33
C LEU A 146 -9.02 26.00 3.69
N ASP A 147 -10.31 25.68 3.77
CA ASP A 147 -11.36 26.62 3.39
C ASP A 147 -11.39 27.82 4.35
N PRO A 148 -11.54 29.06 3.83
CA PRO A 148 -11.53 30.27 4.67
C PRO A 148 -12.76 30.38 5.56
N MET A 149 -13.89 29.78 5.17
CA MET A 149 -15.13 29.74 5.95
C MET A 149 -15.56 28.29 6.10
N VAL A 150 -15.77 27.87 7.34
CA VAL A 150 -16.12 26.49 7.69
C VAL A 150 -17.37 26.49 8.58
N GLU A 151 -18.28 25.55 8.36
CA GLU A 151 -19.49 25.42 9.17
C GLU A 151 -19.16 25.02 10.63
N ALA A 152 -19.90 25.58 11.60
CA ALA A 152 -19.67 25.31 13.03
C ALA A 152 -19.79 23.82 13.42
N LYS A 153 -20.50 22.99 12.63
CA LYS A 153 -20.64 21.55 12.87
C LYS A 153 -19.32 20.77 12.81
N TYR A 154 -18.29 21.35 12.19
CA TYR A 154 -16.95 20.75 12.11
C TYR A 154 -16.11 21.01 13.39
N ILE A 155 -16.55 21.92 14.27
CA ILE A 155 -15.94 22.12 15.58
C ILE A 155 -16.27 20.92 16.47
N LEU A 156 -15.26 20.35 17.12
CA LEU A 156 -15.48 19.26 18.07
C LEU A 156 -16.43 19.70 19.20
N THR A 157 -17.39 18.85 19.55
CA THR A 157 -18.28 19.13 20.69
C THR A 157 -17.47 19.21 22.00
N PRO A 158 -17.93 19.97 23.01
CA PRO A 158 -17.22 20.08 24.29
C PRO A 158 -16.94 18.72 24.95
N VAL A 159 -17.88 17.77 24.80
CA VAL A 159 -17.74 16.41 25.32
C VAL A 159 -16.64 15.65 24.59
N LEU A 160 -16.63 15.69 23.24
CA LEU A 160 -15.65 14.99 22.43
C LEU A 160 -14.24 15.56 22.64
N TRP A 161 -14.11 16.89 22.70
CA TRP A 161 -12.82 17.54 22.98
C TRP A 161 -12.27 17.15 24.35
N LYS A 162 -13.11 17.20 25.40
CA LYS A 162 -12.71 16.80 26.76
C LYS A 162 -12.27 15.34 26.83
N TYR A 163 -12.96 14.46 26.08
CA TYR A 163 -12.57 13.05 25.97
C TYR A 163 -11.19 12.90 25.32
N LEU A 164 -10.99 13.44 24.12
CA LEU A 164 -9.73 13.33 23.38
C LEU A 164 -8.55 13.92 24.16
N TYR A 165 -8.75 15.08 24.79
CA TYR A 165 -7.74 15.73 25.62
C TYR A 165 -7.29 14.86 26.80
N ARG A 166 -8.25 14.29 27.54
CA ARG A 166 -7.95 13.38 28.68
C ARG A 166 -7.33 12.08 28.22
N TYR A 167 -7.81 11.53 27.10
CA TYR A 167 -7.31 10.31 26.51
C TYR A 167 -5.82 10.46 26.14
N ALA A 168 -5.45 11.52 25.43
CA ALA A 168 -4.07 11.81 25.08
C ALA A 168 -3.16 11.91 26.32
N LYS A 169 -3.57 12.67 27.35
CA LYS A 169 -2.80 12.78 28.61
C LYS A 169 -2.60 11.43 29.31
N LYS A 170 -3.64 10.60 29.38
CA LYS A 170 -3.58 9.27 30.00
C LYS A 170 -2.58 8.35 29.31
N HIS A 171 -2.55 8.37 27.98
CA HIS A 171 -1.67 7.50 27.20
C HIS A 171 -0.23 8.02 27.16
N GLN A 172 -0.02 9.34 27.11
CA GLN A 172 1.30 9.96 27.26
C GLN A 172 1.94 9.62 28.62
N ALA A 173 1.17 9.68 29.72
CA ALA A 173 1.66 9.32 31.05
C ALA A 173 2.08 7.83 31.17
N ARG A 174 1.62 6.98 30.24
CA ARG A 174 1.96 5.56 30.16
C ARG A 174 3.10 5.27 29.16
N GLY A 175 3.71 6.29 28.58
CA GLY A 175 4.76 6.14 27.55
C GLY A 175 4.24 5.71 26.18
N ASN A 176 2.92 5.78 25.95
CA ASN A 176 2.32 5.39 24.68
C ASN A 176 1.98 6.61 23.82
N GLY A 177 2.08 6.48 22.49
CA GLY A 177 1.79 7.55 21.52
C GLY A 177 0.31 7.73 21.14
N PHE A 178 -0.64 7.10 21.83
CA PHE A 178 -2.06 7.21 21.51
C PHE A 178 -2.65 8.56 21.97
N GLY A 179 -3.50 9.20 21.15
CA GLY A 179 -4.06 10.52 21.44
C GLY A 179 -4.66 11.20 20.21
N TYR A 180 -4.48 12.52 20.11
CA TYR A 180 -4.81 13.32 18.94
C TYR A 180 -3.54 13.98 18.38
N GLY A 181 -3.48 14.19 17.07
CA GLY A 181 -2.46 15.02 16.42
C GLY A 181 -3.00 16.43 16.22
N MET A 182 -2.43 17.42 16.90
CA MET A 182 -2.77 18.82 16.68
C MET A 182 -1.89 19.38 15.56
N VAL A 183 -2.48 20.19 14.68
CA VAL A 183 -1.73 20.92 13.65
C VAL A 183 -2.04 22.40 13.77
N TYR A 184 -1.01 23.24 13.68
CA TYR A 184 -1.13 24.68 13.66
C TYR A 184 -0.82 25.18 12.25
N PRO A 185 -1.82 25.50 11.41
CA PRO A 185 -1.59 25.79 9.99
C PRO A 185 -0.63 26.96 9.72
N ASN A 186 -0.58 27.93 10.65
CA ASN A 186 0.28 29.11 10.57
C ASN A 186 1.64 28.92 11.24
N ASN A 187 1.89 27.77 11.86
CA ASN A 187 3.15 27.40 12.49
C ASN A 187 3.48 25.93 12.16
N PRO A 188 3.79 25.66 10.87
CA PRO A 188 3.90 24.31 10.32
C PRO A 188 5.17 23.56 10.76
#